data_AF-A0A3D2YFG3-F1
#
_entry.id   AF-A0A3D2YFG3-F1
#
_cell.length_a   1.000
_cell.length_b   1.000
_cell.length_c   1.000
_cell.angle_alpha   90.00
_cell.angle_beta   90.00
_cell.angle_gamma   90.00
#
_symmetry.space_group_name_H-M   'P 1'
#
loop_
_entity.id
_entity.type
_entity.pdbx_description
1 polymer ?
#
loop_
_entity_poly.entity_id
_entity_poly.type
_entity_poly.pdbx_seq_one_letter_code
_entity_poly.pdbx_strand_id
1 'polypeptide(L)'
;MTENQLRQKVVKIAVSYLGCKEADGSHRKIIDLYNSHKPLARGYAVKYTDAWCSTFASTVAIAAGLTDIIPTECGCEKHIALFKKLGAWVENDAYVPKPGDYIFYDWQDGVNYATTDDTGAADHVGIVTEVNGSTITVIEGNMSDAVGYRHIAVNGRYIRGYGVPKYASKATGTDAGTTGGESGGTSDAGAGTCKVGDIVNFTGGKHYTNANAANGTACKPGKAKVTQVYQPGKAKHPYHLVAVSGGGSTVYGWVDAADIGGSASGGTRTHTVVRGDTLWALASTYLGSGSRYKEIMRLNGLTSEIIHVGQALKMPAK
;
A
#
# COMPACT_ATOMS: atom_id res chain seq x y z
N MET A 1 1.11 -12.28 -11.46
CA MET A 1 1.25 -11.37 -10.29
C MET A 1 0.05 -10.43 -10.28
N THR A 2 -0.46 -10.11 -9.10
CA THR A 2 -1.53 -9.12 -8.93
C THR A 2 -0.98 -7.70 -8.88
N GLU A 3 -1.84 -6.68 -8.94
CA GLU A 3 -1.40 -5.27 -8.85
C GLU A 3 -0.60 -5.02 -7.56
N ASN A 4 -1.13 -5.50 -6.43
CA ASN A 4 -0.48 -5.34 -5.14
C ASN A 4 0.87 -6.06 -5.08
N GLN A 5 0.97 -7.26 -5.67
CA GLN A 5 2.25 -7.98 -5.74
C GLN A 5 3.28 -7.22 -6.57
N LEU A 6 2.86 -6.56 -7.66
CA LEU A 6 3.74 -5.73 -8.49
C LEU A 6 4.23 -4.48 -7.75
N ARG A 7 3.33 -3.78 -7.05
CA ARG A 7 3.67 -2.66 -6.18
C ARG A 7 4.67 -3.06 -5.10
N GLN A 8 4.40 -4.18 -4.42
CA GLN A 8 5.30 -4.71 -3.38
C GLN A 8 6.64 -5.19 -3.94
N LYS A 9 6.67 -5.66 -5.19
CA LYS A 9 7.94 -5.99 -5.88
C LYS A 9 8.81 -4.73 -6.02
N VAL A 10 8.24 -3.62 -6.49
CA VAL A 10 8.94 -2.32 -6.61
C VAL A 10 9.47 -1.86 -5.25
N VAL A 11 8.63 -1.88 -4.21
CA VAL A 11 9.03 -1.49 -2.86
C VAL A 11 10.17 -2.37 -2.33
N LYS A 12 10.07 -3.70 -2.45
CA LYS A 12 11.12 -4.63 -1.99
C LYS A 12 12.45 -4.40 -2.70
N ILE A 13 12.41 -4.13 -4.00
CA ILE A 13 13.61 -3.81 -4.78
C ILE A 13 14.22 -2.50 -4.28
N ALA A 14 13.42 -1.44 -4.10
CA ALA A 14 13.92 -0.18 -3.57
C ALA A 14 14.57 -0.37 -2.19
N VAL A 15 13.89 -1.08 -1.27
CA VAL A 15 14.38 -1.38 0.09
C VAL A 15 15.66 -2.21 0.09
N SER A 16 15.89 -3.06 -0.93
CA SER A 16 17.13 -3.83 -1.03
C SER A 16 18.39 -2.97 -1.22
N TYR A 17 18.22 -1.69 -1.62
CA TYR A 17 19.30 -0.73 -1.73
C TYR A 17 19.48 0.15 -0.48
N LEU A 18 18.64 -0.01 0.56
CA LEU A 18 18.75 0.76 1.79
C LEU A 18 20.18 0.73 2.35
N GLY A 19 20.71 1.91 2.69
CA GLY A 19 22.06 2.06 3.21
C GLY A 19 23.16 2.13 2.16
N CYS A 20 22.87 1.94 0.86
CA CYS A 20 23.86 2.21 -0.19
C CYS A 20 24.22 3.70 -0.18
N LYS A 21 25.50 4.03 -0.31
CA LYS A 21 25.98 5.42 -0.18
C LYS A 21 27.25 5.71 -0.99
N GLU A 22 27.59 6.98 -1.11
CA GLU A 22 28.81 7.44 -1.80
C GLU A 22 30.08 7.13 -1.03
N ALA A 23 30.05 7.34 0.29
CA ALA A 23 31.23 7.23 1.16
C ALA A 23 31.92 5.85 1.12
N ASP A 24 31.19 4.77 0.91
CA ASP A 24 31.73 3.40 0.79
C ASP A 24 31.67 2.85 -0.64
N GLY A 25 31.26 3.67 -1.62
CA GLY A 25 31.12 3.29 -3.02
C GLY A 25 29.98 2.31 -3.34
N SER A 26 29.16 1.90 -2.36
CA SER A 26 28.09 0.92 -2.58
C SER A 26 26.96 1.42 -3.48
N HIS A 27 26.80 2.75 -3.65
CA HIS A 27 25.88 3.32 -4.64
C HIS A 27 26.25 2.99 -6.09
N ARG A 28 27.53 2.65 -6.40
CA ARG A 28 27.97 2.43 -7.78
C ARG A 28 27.18 1.33 -8.49
N LYS A 29 26.77 0.28 -7.77
CA LYS A 29 25.91 -0.80 -8.31
C LYS A 29 24.54 -0.31 -8.80
N ILE A 30 24.05 0.81 -8.26
CA ILE A 30 22.81 1.46 -8.71
C ILE A 30 23.07 2.12 -10.07
N ILE A 31 24.14 2.92 -10.15
CA ILE A 31 24.55 3.61 -11.38
C ILE A 31 24.89 2.61 -12.50
N ASP A 32 25.60 1.52 -12.17
CA ASP A 32 25.97 0.47 -13.11
C ASP A 32 24.75 -0.23 -13.70
N LEU A 33 23.79 -0.61 -12.84
CA LEU A 33 22.56 -1.24 -13.30
C LEU A 33 21.74 -0.30 -14.19
N TYR A 34 21.60 0.97 -13.80
CA TYR A 34 20.97 1.98 -14.65
C TYR A 34 21.66 2.09 -16.02
N ASN A 35 22.98 2.26 -16.02
CA ASN A 35 23.76 2.44 -17.25
C ASN A 35 23.78 1.20 -18.14
N SER A 36 23.52 0.01 -17.59
CA SER A 36 23.38 -1.23 -18.37
C SER A 36 22.08 -1.28 -19.18
N HIS A 37 21.04 -0.55 -18.76
CA HIS A 37 19.75 -0.51 -19.46
C HIS A 37 19.82 0.41 -20.69
N LYS A 38 19.44 -0.11 -21.86
CA LYS A 38 19.50 0.63 -23.13
C LYS A 38 18.10 0.77 -23.76
N PRO A 39 17.82 1.88 -24.46
CA PRO A 39 18.70 3.04 -24.65
C PRO A 39 18.89 3.85 -23.36
N LEU A 40 20.02 4.53 -23.23
CA LEU A 40 20.26 5.43 -22.11
C LEU A 40 19.30 6.62 -22.18
N ALA A 41 18.69 7.00 -21.06
CA ALA A 41 17.91 8.22 -21.03
C ALA A 41 18.80 9.39 -21.45
N ARG A 42 18.29 10.22 -22.37
CA ARG A 42 19.01 11.37 -22.94
C ARG A 42 20.33 11.02 -23.64
N GLY A 43 20.57 9.75 -23.97
CA GLY A 43 21.84 9.27 -24.51
C GLY A 43 23.02 9.41 -23.55
N TYR A 44 22.76 9.62 -22.25
CA TYR A 44 23.78 9.98 -21.26
C TYR A 44 24.06 8.82 -20.32
N ALA A 45 25.34 8.46 -20.16
CA ALA A 45 25.79 7.52 -19.15
C ALA A 45 26.06 8.29 -17.85
N VAL A 46 25.31 7.97 -16.80
CA VAL A 46 25.41 8.64 -15.50
C VAL A 46 26.76 8.32 -14.85
N LYS A 47 27.47 9.34 -14.36
CA LYS A 47 28.74 9.16 -13.64
C LYS A 47 28.48 8.90 -12.17
N TYR A 48 29.45 8.30 -11.48
CA TYR A 48 29.36 8.09 -10.02
C TYR A 48 29.36 9.39 -9.20
N THR A 49 29.72 10.52 -9.81
CA THR A 49 29.74 11.84 -9.17
C THR A 49 28.50 12.67 -9.48
N ASP A 50 27.62 12.17 -10.34
CA ASP A 50 26.38 12.88 -10.68
C ASP A 50 25.34 12.65 -9.58
N ALA A 51 24.45 13.62 -9.37
CA ALA A 51 23.27 13.40 -8.54
C ALA A 51 22.44 12.23 -9.09
N TRP A 52 21.98 11.33 -8.22
CA TRP A 52 21.48 10.01 -8.62
C TRP A 52 20.12 9.63 -8.05
N CYS A 53 19.32 10.58 -7.59
CA CYS A 53 17.95 10.32 -7.10
C CYS A 53 17.03 9.73 -8.17
N SER A 54 16.93 10.36 -9.35
CA SER A 54 16.14 9.84 -10.48
C SER A 54 16.76 8.56 -11.06
N THR A 55 18.08 8.46 -11.06
CA THR A 55 18.81 7.25 -11.45
C THR A 55 18.46 6.07 -10.55
N PHE A 56 18.40 6.27 -9.23
CA PHE A 56 17.93 5.26 -8.28
C PHE A 56 16.49 4.85 -8.56
N ALA A 57 15.59 5.82 -8.71
CA ALA A 57 14.18 5.57 -8.98
C ALA A 57 13.97 4.75 -10.27
N SER A 58 14.74 5.05 -11.32
CA SER A 58 14.78 4.32 -12.58
C SER A 58 15.42 2.94 -12.46
N THR A 59 16.47 2.81 -11.65
CA THR A 59 17.12 1.51 -11.37
C THR A 59 16.14 0.53 -10.76
N VAL A 60 15.27 1.01 -9.85
CA VAL A 60 14.22 0.17 -9.26
C VAL A 60 13.23 -0.30 -10.34
N ALA A 61 12.84 0.57 -11.28
CA ALA A 61 11.97 0.20 -12.40
C ALA A 61 12.61 -0.86 -13.30
N ILE A 62 13.90 -0.68 -13.63
CA ILE A 62 14.71 -1.60 -14.44
C ILE A 62 14.79 -2.97 -13.75
N ALA A 63 15.20 -3.00 -12.49
CA ALA A 63 15.30 -4.23 -11.70
C ALA A 63 13.94 -4.92 -11.53
N ALA A 64 12.85 -4.15 -11.47
CA ALA A 64 11.50 -4.70 -11.42
C ALA A 64 11.03 -5.28 -12.76
N GLY A 65 11.68 -4.93 -13.87
CA GLY A 65 11.22 -5.26 -15.22
C GLY A 65 9.88 -4.60 -15.55
N LEU A 66 9.66 -3.37 -15.08
CA LEU A 66 8.41 -2.62 -15.22
C LEU A 66 8.61 -1.28 -15.95
N THR A 67 9.63 -1.20 -16.79
CA THR A 67 10.00 0.04 -17.52
C THR A 67 8.98 0.48 -18.57
N ASP A 68 7.98 -0.36 -18.84
CA ASP A 68 6.85 -0.10 -19.72
C ASP A 68 5.72 0.71 -19.05
N ILE A 69 5.65 0.69 -17.72
CA ILE A 69 4.69 1.49 -16.92
C ILE A 69 5.37 2.46 -15.95
N ILE A 70 6.68 2.32 -15.76
CA ILE A 70 7.52 3.21 -14.96
C ILE A 70 8.64 3.72 -15.89
N PRO A 71 8.64 5.00 -16.27
CA PRO A 71 9.66 5.52 -17.17
C PRO A 71 11.05 5.51 -16.52
N THR A 72 12.09 5.47 -17.35
CA THR A 72 13.50 5.56 -16.91
C THR A 72 14.10 6.90 -17.31
N GLU A 73 14.70 7.60 -16.37
CA GLU A 73 15.32 8.92 -16.55
C GLU A 73 16.38 9.21 -15.46
N CYS A 74 17.30 10.13 -15.71
CA CYS A 74 18.35 10.54 -14.76
C CYS A 74 18.16 11.98 -14.21
N GLY A 75 17.14 12.73 -14.65
CA GLY A 75 16.77 14.03 -14.08
C GLY A 75 15.29 14.14 -13.69
N CYS A 76 14.99 14.71 -12.52
CA CYS A 76 13.64 14.76 -11.93
C CYS A 76 12.58 15.37 -12.88
N GLU A 77 12.82 16.57 -13.41
CA GLU A 77 11.85 17.24 -14.30
C GLU A 77 11.53 16.46 -15.58
N LYS A 78 12.54 15.86 -16.21
CA LYS A 78 12.31 15.03 -17.39
C LYS A 78 11.59 13.74 -17.03
N HIS A 79 11.80 13.23 -15.82
CA HIS A 79 11.12 12.06 -15.30
C HIS A 79 9.61 12.34 -15.11
N ILE A 80 9.25 13.49 -14.54
CA ILE A 80 7.85 13.96 -14.44
C ILE A 80 7.22 14.06 -15.82
N ALA A 81 7.90 14.68 -16.80
CA ALA A 81 7.39 14.80 -18.16
C ALA A 81 7.07 13.43 -18.80
N LEU A 82 7.86 12.40 -18.51
CA LEU A 82 7.60 11.04 -18.97
C LEU A 82 6.40 10.40 -18.25
N PHE A 83 6.24 10.59 -16.94
CA PHE A 83 5.04 10.16 -16.22
C PHE A 83 3.77 10.85 -16.76
N LYS A 84 3.84 12.15 -17.05
CA LYS A 84 2.78 12.91 -17.73
C LYS A 84 2.45 12.30 -19.09
N LYS A 85 3.47 11.99 -19.91
CA LYS A 85 3.29 11.34 -21.22
C LYS A 85 2.63 9.95 -21.13
N LEU A 86 2.90 9.20 -20.06
CA LEU A 86 2.25 7.90 -19.80
C LEU A 86 0.81 8.05 -19.28
N GLY A 87 0.35 9.26 -19.00
CA GLY A 87 -0.92 9.51 -18.31
C GLY A 87 -0.94 8.87 -16.92
N ALA A 88 0.20 8.93 -16.23
CA ALA A 88 0.48 8.31 -14.94
C ALA A 88 1.06 9.34 -13.95
N TRP A 89 0.58 10.58 -14.03
CA TRP A 89 1.00 11.70 -13.18
C TRP A 89 -0.19 12.28 -12.43
N VAL A 90 0.02 12.59 -11.15
CA VAL A 90 -0.93 13.30 -10.29
C VAL A 90 -0.23 14.57 -9.80
N GLU A 91 -0.76 15.73 -10.20
CA GLU A 91 -0.26 17.04 -9.79
C GLU A 91 -0.69 17.39 -8.36
N ASN A 92 -1.88 16.93 -7.95
CA ASN A 92 -2.47 17.20 -6.64
C ASN A 92 -1.64 16.59 -5.50
N ASP A 93 -1.06 17.45 -4.65
CA ASP A 93 -0.22 17.10 -3.51
C ASP A 93 -0.99 16.47 -2.34
N ALA A 94 -2.30 16.76 -2.23
CA ALA A 94 -3.24 16.13 -1.31
C ALA A 94 -3.65 14.70 -1.71
N TYR A 95 -3.22 14.19 -2.87
CA TYR A 95 -3.36 12.78 -3.21
C TYR A 95 -2.71 11.90 -2.13
N VAL A 96 -3.45 10.88 -1.66
CA VAL A 96 -2.92 9.86 -0.74
C VAL A 96 -2.27 8.76 -1.58
N PRO A 97 -0.93 8.65 -1.62
CA PRO A 97 -0.29 7.69 -2.49
C PRO A 97 -0.43 6.26 -2.01
N LYS A 98 -0.06 5.32 -2.88
CA LYS A 98 0.07 3.90 -2.55
C LYS A 98 1.53 3.47 -2.59
N PRO A 99 1.90 2.40 -1.86
CA PRO A 99 3.21 1.78 -2.02
C PRO A 99 3.51 1.50 -3.51
N GLY A 100 4.74 1.82 -3.91
CA GLY A 100 5.20 1.74 -5.30
C GLY A 100 4.86 2.96 -6.17
N ASP A 101 4.13 3.96 -5.66
CA ASP A 101 4.05 5.26 -6.33
C ASP A 101 5.37 6.02 -6.13
N TYR A 102 5.69 6.89 -7.07
CA TYR A 102 6.87 7.74 -7.07
C TYR A 102 6.44 9.12 -6.59
N ILE A 103 7.17 9.71 -5.65
CA ILE A 103 6.89 11.04 -5.13
C ILE A 103 8.04 11.97 -5.53
N PHE A 104 7.70 13.12 -6.09
CA PHE A 104 8.64 14.14 -6.50
C PHE A 104 8.55 15.32 -5.55
N TYR A 105 9.68 16.02 -5.39
CA TYR A 105 9.79 17.13 -4.48
C TYR A 105 10.33 18.38 -5.15
N ASP A 106 9.81 19.54 -4.74
CA ASP A 106 10.32 20.88 -5.07
C ASP A 106 10.62 21.58 -3.73
N TRP A 107 11.89 21.85 -3.45
CA TRP A 107 12.29 22.48 -2.18
C TRP A 107 12.00 23.98 -2.14
N GLN A 108 11.60 24.57 -3.27
CA GLN A 108 11.16 25.96 -3.38
C GLN A 108 9.65 26.14 -3.20
N ASP A 109 8.91 25.07 -2.92
CA ASP A 109 7.46 25.13 -2.65
C ASP A 109 7.10 26.17 -1.56
N GLY A 110 6.08 26.95 -1.87
CA GLY A 110 5.67 28.15 -1.15
C GLY A 110 5.07 27.85 0.22
N VAL A 111 4.83 28.90 1.00
CA VAL A 111 4.17 28.76 2.31
C VAL A 111 2.66 28.46 2.19
N ASN A 112 2.10 28.59 0.99
CA ASN A 112 0.70 28.34 0.63
C ASN A 112 0.42 26.89 0.19
N TYR A 113 1.41 26.00 0.24
CA TYR A 113 1.34 24.58 -0.18
C TYR A 113 0.02 23.88 0.19
N ALA A 114 -0.46 24.05 1.43
CA ALA A 114 -1.65 23.37 1.91
C ALA A 114 -2.96 23.73 1.18
N THR A 115 -2.94 24.76 0.33
CA THR A 115 -4.10 25.29 -0.39
C THR A 115 -3.90 25.36 -1.91
N THR A 116 -2.74 24.95 -2.42
CA THR A 116 -2.39 25.04 -3.83
C THR A 116 -1.51 23.88 -4.24
N ASP A 117 -1.82 23.25 -5.38
CA ASP A 117 -0.93 22.26 -5.97
C ASP A 117 0.38 22.92 -6.40
N ASP A 118 1.52 22.35 -5.99
CA ASP A 118 2.82 22.82 -6.45
C ASP A 118 3.03 22.47 -7.94
N THR A 119 3.45 23.47 -8.70
CA THR A 119 3.69 23.37 -10.15
C THR A 119 5.12 23.72 -10.55
N GLY A 120 6.02 23.94 -9.58
CA GLY A 120 7.40 24.32 -9.79
C GLY A 120 8.30 23.21 -10.36
N ALA A 121 9.60 23.33 -10.15
CA ALA A 121 10.58 22.41 -10.72
C ALA A 121 11.05 21.41 -9.66
N ALA A 122 10.90 20.12 -9.93
CA ALA A 122 11.32 19.06 -9.06
C ALA A 122 12.85 19.01 -8.90
N ASP A 123 13.27 19.04 -7.65
CA ASP A 123 14.63 18.85 -7.19
C ASP A 123 14.96 17.38 -6.92
N HIS A 124 13.97 16.60 -6.46
CA HIS A 124 14.22 15.25 -5.93
C HIS A 124 13.07 14.29 -6.21
N VAL A 125 13.35 12.99 -6.06
CA VAL A 125 12.37 11.92 -6.22
C VAL A 125 12.65 10.76 -5.26
N GLY A 126 11.58 10.17 -4.74
CA GLY A 126 11.60 8.95 -3.97
C GLY A 126 10.50 7.98 -4.37
N ILE A 127 10.47 6.83 -3.71
CA ILE A 127 9.46 5.78 -3.92
C ILE A 127 8.71 5.56 -2.61
N VAL A 128 7.39 5.65 -2.65
CA VAL A 128 6.52 5.43 -1.50
C VAL A 128 6.61 3.96 -1.11
N THR A 129 7.00 3.68 0.14
CA THR A 129 7.06 2.32 0.68
C THR A 129 5.84 2.01 1.54
N GLU A 130 5.28 3.02 2.19
CA GLU A 130 4.15 2.90 3.10
C GLU A 130 3.39 4.23 3.21
N VAL A 131 2.08 4.14 3.44
CA VAL A 131 1.27 5.25 3.93
C VAL A 131 0.56 4.79 5.18
N ASN A 132 0.79 5.51 6.28
CA ASN A 132 0.22 5.23 7.59
C ASN A 132 -0.48 6.49 8.08
N GLY A 133 -1.81 6.45 8.19
CA GLY A 133 -2.62 7.64 8.46
C GLY A 133 -2.38 8.73 7.41
N SER A 134 -1.94 9.91 7.86
CA SER A 134 -1.51 11.02 7.00
C SER A 134 0.00 11.09 6.81
N THR A 135 0.76 10.06 7.18
CA THR A 135 2.22 10.01 7.01
C THR A 135 2.59 9.06 5.88
N ILE A 136 3.38 9.56 4.94
CA ILE A 136 3.97 8.83 3.84
C ILE A 136 5.41 8.48 4.24
N THR A 137 5.79 7.21 4.17
CA THR A 137 7.18 6.76 4.26
C THR A 137 7.71 6.55 2.85
N VAL A 138 8.85 7.17 2.56
CA VAL A 138 9.46 7.22 1.23
C VAL A 138 10.89 6.71 1.35
N ILE A 139 11.31 5.82 0.44
CA ILE A 139 12.71 5.49 0.25
C ILE A 139 13.28 6.32 -0.90
N GLU A 140 14.38 7.02 -0.62
CA GLU A 140 15.03 7.95 -1.53
C GLU A 140 16.47 7.50 -1.76
N GLY A 141 16.96 7.68 -2.98
CA GLY A 141 18.38 7.55 -3.31
C GLY A 141 19.01 8.94 -3.42
N ASN A 142 20.31 9.04 -3.15
CA ASN A 142 21.04 10.30 -3.08
C ASN A 142 20.43 11.30 -2.09
N MET A 143 19.73 10.81 -1.05
CA MET A 143 19.31 11.62 0.07
C MET A 143 20.50 11.71 1.03
N SER A 144 21.15 12.87 1.06
CA SER A 144 22.43 13.07 1.75
C SER A 144 23.46 12.01 1.32
N ASP A 145 23.63 11.86 0.00
CA ASP A 145 24.58 10.95 -0.65
C ASP A 145 24.38 9.46 -0.30
N ALA A 146 23.16 9.09 0.12
CA ALA A 146 22.80 7.74 0.52
C ALA A 146 21.37 7.34 0.13
N VAL A 147 21.08 6.04 0.21
CA VAL A 147 19.70 5.52 0.21
C VAL A 147 19.18 5.48 1.64
N GLY A 148 18.08 6.18 1.89
CA GLY A 148 17.48 6.29 3.22
C GLY A 148 15.97 6.52 3.19
N TYR A 149 15.38 6.64 4.37
CA TYR A 149 13.95 6.90 4.52
C TYR A 149 13.67 8.37 4.87
N ARG A 150 12.65 8.92 4.21
CA ARG A 150 11.99 10.16 4.60
C ARG A 150 10.57 9.84 5.07
N HIS A 151 10.10 10.63 6.03
CA HIS A 151 8.70 10.67 6.43
C HIS A 151 8.15 12.05 6.13
N ILE A 152 7.03 12.11 5.43
CA ILE A 152 6.36 13.36 5.06
C ILE A 152 4.86 13.23 5.27
N ALA A 153 4.18 14.34 5.54
CA ALA A 153 2.72 14.34 5.61
C ALA A 153 2.12 14.26 4.19
N VAL A 154 0.97 13.61 4.05
CA VAL A 154 0.06 13.82 2.91
C VAL A 154 -0.29 15.31 2.87
N ASN A 155 -0.31 15.91 1.68
CA ASN A 155 -0.49 17.36 1.52
C ASN A 155 0.60 18.17 2.26
N GLY A 156 1.78 17.57 2.45
CA GLY A 156 2.92 18.20 3.09
C GLY A 156 3.65 19.13 2.13
N ARG A 157 4.27 20.17 2.68
CA ARG A 157 5.10 21.11 1.93
C ARG A 157 6.22 20.37 1.19
N TYR A 158 6.57 20.87 0.01
CA TYR A 158 7.58 20.37 -0.91
C TYR A 158 7.15 19.18 -1.75
N ILE A 159 5.89 18.76 -1.70
CA ILE A 159 5.40 17.71 -2.58
C ILE A 159 5.10 18.32 -3.94
N ARG A 160 5.93 18.00 -4.93
CA ARG A 160 5.71 18.42 -6.30
C ARG A 160 4.62 17.60 -6.98
N GLY A 161 4.41 16.36 -6.54
CA GLY A 161 3.39 15.48 -7.09
C GLY A 161 3.87 14.04 -7.20
N TYR A 162 3.08 13.23 -7.91
CA TYR A 162 3.25 11.77 -7.88
C TYR A 162 3.27 11.13 -9.27
N GLY A 163 4.26 10.29 -9.51
CA GLY A 163 4.20 9.27 -10.54
C GLY A 163 3.40 8.06 -10.03
N VAL A 164 2.33 7.70 -10.72
CA VAL A 164 1.41 6.61 -10.35
C VAL A 164 1.40 5.52 -11.42
N PRO A 165 2.38 4.60 -11.42
CA PRO A 165 2.49 3.58 -12.45
C PRO A 165 1.22 2.74 -12.60
N LYS A 166 0.88 2.38 -13.84
CA LYS A 166 -0.34 1.63 -14.17
C LYS A 166 -0.19 0.12 -13.89
N TYR A 167 0.15 -0.24 -12.65
CA TYR A 167 0.40 -1.62 -12.22
C TYR A 167 -0.72 -2.60 -12.58
N ALA A 168 -1.99 -2.17 -12.52
CA ALA A 168 -3.15 -2.97 -12.90
C ALA A 168 -3.05 -3.50 -14.35
N SER A 169 -2.47 -2.72 -15.27
CA SER A 169 -2.30 -3.12 -16.67
C SER A 169 -1.28 -4.25 -16.89
N LYS A 170 -0.45 -4.54 -15.88
CA LYS A 170 0.55 -5.62 -15.90
C LYS A 170 0.14 -6.81 -15.04
N ALA A 171 -1.00 -6.72 -14.36
CA ALA A 171 -1.49 -7.81 -13.54
C ALA A 171 -1.97 -8.95 -14.44
N THR A 172 -1.30 -10.09 -14.36
CA THR A 172 -1.69 -11.34 -15.06
C THR A 172 -2.53 -12.26 -14.18
N GLY A 173 -2.58 -11.96 -12.88
CA GLY A 173 -3.51 -12.59 -11.95
C GLY A 173 -4.51 -11.54 -11.47
N THR A 174 -5.77 -11.93 -11.40
CA THR A 174 -6.75 -11.23 -10.58
C THR A 174 -6.31 -11.33 -9.12
N ASP A 175 -6.50 -10.27 -8.32
CA ASP A 175 -6.49 -10.39 -6.86
C ASP A 175 -7.67 -11.30 -6.45
N ALA A 176 -7.51 -12.62 -6.59
CA ALA A 176 -8.52 -13.63 -6.31
C ALA A 176 -8.03 -14.53 -5.16
N GLY A 177 -8.79 -14.51 -4.06
CA GLY A 177 -8.55 -15.34 -2.89
C GLY A 177 -8.67 -16.83 -3.22
N THR A 178 -7.69 -17.59 -2.75
CA THR A 178 -7.67 -19.05 -2.85
C THR A 178 -8.47 -19.65 -1.68
N THR A 179 -9.69 -20.12 -1.97
CA THR A 179 -10.24 -21.39 -1.46
C THR A 179 -9.33 -22.52 -1.96
N GLY A 180 -8.93 -23.57 -1.25
CA GLY A 180 -9.29 -24.17 0.04
C GLY A 180 -8.94 -25.66 -0.11
N GLY A 181 -8.38 -26.29 0.92
CA GLY A 181 -8.07 -27.73 0.91
C GLY A 181 -7.66 -28.21 2.30
N GLU A 182 -8.62 -28.84 3.00
CA GLU A 182 -8.51 -29.39 4.35
C GLU A 182 -7.73 -30.71 4.41
N SER A 183 -7.12 -31.00 5.56
CA SER A 183 -7.27 -32.29 6.24
C SER A 183 -6.96 -32.14 7.73
N GLY A 184 -7.73 -32.84 8.55
CA GLY A 184 -7.89 -32.64 9.99
C GLY A 184 -6.71 -33.04 10.88
N GLY A 185 -6.77 -32.56 12.13
CA GLY A 185 -5.87 -32.93 13.22
C GLY A 185 -6.06 -32.01 14.42
N THR A 186 -6.48 -32.59 15.55
CA THR A 186 -6.92 -31.95 16.80
C THR A 186 -5.87 -31.10 17.54
N SER A 187 -6.40 -30.18 18.37
CA SER A 187 -5.82 -29.54 19.57
C SER A 187 -4.62 -28.59 19.39
N ASP A 188 -4.86 -27.28 19.43
CA ASP A 188 -4.53 -26.38 20.57
C ASP A 188 -5.00 -24.94 20.20
N ALA A 189 -5.36 -24.13 21.19
CA ALA A 189 -5.90 -22.78 21.00
C ALA A 189 -4.79 -21.81 20.54
N GLY A 190 -4.48 -21.80 19.24
CA GLY A 190 -3.50 -20.92 18.62
C GLY A 190 -4.12 -19.89 17.67
N ALA A 191 -3.74 -18.62 17.83
CA ALA A 191 -4.16 -17.48 17.02
C ALA A 191 -4.14 -17.81 15.51
N GLY A 192 -5.31 -17.75 14.87
CA GLY A 192 -5.41 -17.84 13.41
C GLY A 192 -4.56 -16.74 12.77
N THR A 193 -3.69 -17.11 11.83
CA THR A 193 -2.78 -16.18 11.18
C THR A 193 -3.57 -15.11 10.43
N CYS A 194 -3.44 -13.85 10.86
CA CYS A 194 -4.11 -12.72 10.24
C CYS A 194 -3.35 -12.29 8.97
N LYS A 195 -4.05 -11.82 7.93
CA LYS A 195 -3.42 -11.33 6.68
C LYS A 195 -3.66 -9.84 6.50
N VAL A 196 -2.76 -9.20 5.74
CA VAL A 196 -2.91 -7.79 5.35
C VAL A 196 -4.27 -7.58 4.70
N GLY A 197 -5.00 -6.58 5.17
CA GLY A 197 -6.35 -6.25 4.74
C GLY A 197 -7.46 -6.74 5.67
N ASP A 198 -7.18 -7.72 6.55
CA ASP A 198 -8.18 -8.22 7.50
C ASP A 198 -8.60 -7.12 8.48
N ILE A 199 -9.89 -7.04 8.76
CA ILE A 199 -10.39 -6.35 9.94
C ILE A 199 -10.45 -7.39 11.07
N VAL A 200 -9.81 -7.07 12.19
CA VAL A 200 -9.68 -7.92 13.36
C VAL A 200 -10.19 -7.18 14.59
N ASN A 201 -10.51 -7.93 15.64
CA ASN A 201 -10.82 -7.33 16.93
C ASN A 201 -9.53 -7.29 17.75
N PHE A 202 -8.90 -6.13 17.85
CA PHE A 202 -7.79 -5.95 18.77
C PHE A 202 -8.30 -5.99 20.21
N THR A 203 -7.76 -6.86 21.05
CA THR A 203 -8.23 -7.10 22.42
C THR A 203 -7.72 -6.09 23.43
N GLY A 204 -6.93 -5.10 22.98
CA GLY A 204 -6.25 -4.15 23.87
C GLY A 204 -4.85 -4.65 24.21
N GLY A 205 -4.04 -3.79 24.82
CA GLY A 205 -2.64 -4.11 25.13
C GLY A 205 -1.72 -2.98 24.70
N LYS A 206 -0.56 -3.34 24.14
CA LYS A 206 0.41 -2.37 23.64
C LYS A 206 0.51 -2.43 22.12
N HIS A 207 0.72 -1.27 21.51
CA HIS A 207 1.24 -1.19 20.15
C HIS A 207 2.71 -0.75 20.17
N TYR A 208 3.45 -1.19 19.17
CA TYR A 208 4.90 -1.08 19.09
C TYR A 208 5.30 -0.36 17.80
N THR A 209 6.41 0.37 17.83
CA THR A 209 6.90 1.15 16.68
C THR A 209 7.45 0.26 15.57
N ASN A 210 7.90 -0.96 15.90
CA ASN A 210 8.34 -1.97 14.94
C ASN A 210 8.10 -3.39 15.49
N ALA A 211 8.21 -4.39 14.61
CA ALA A 211 7.91 -5.79 14.90
C ALA A 211 8.79 -6.45 15.98
N ASN A 212 9.88 -5.80 16.43
CA ASN A 212 10.80 -6.30 17.44
C ASN A 212 11.12 -5.28 18.55
N ALA A 213 10.35 -4.19 18.65
CA ALA A 213 10.58 -3.15 19.65
C ALA A 213 10.47 -3.71 21.08
N ALA A 214 11.31 -3.23 21.98
CA ALA A 214 11.27 -3.67 23.39
C ALA A 214 10.13 -3.01 24.18
N ASN A 215 9.76 -1.78 23.80
CA ASN A 215 8.77 -0.96 24.51
C ASN A 215 7.60 -0.63 23.59
N GLY A 216 6.40 -0.62 24.16
CA GLY A 216 5.16 -0.29 23.47
C GLY A 216 4.26 0.60 24.32
N THR A 217 3.33 1.28 23.65
CA THR A 217 2.40 2.23 24.24
C THR A 217 1.03 1.58 24.42
N ALA A 218 0.35 1.86 25.53
CA ALA A 218 -0.97 1.28 25.79
C ALA A 218 -2.02 1.80 24.78
N CYS A 219 -2.88 0.92 24.29
CA CYS A 219 -3.92 1.26 23.34
C CYS A 219 -5.25 0.53 23.64
N LYS A 220 -6.36 1.16 23.29
CA LYS A 220 -7.71 0.66 23.59
C LYS A 220 -8.09 -0.49 22.66
N PRO A 221 -8.84 -1.49 23.17
CA PRO A 221 -9.41 -2.56 22.35
C PRO A 221 -10.40 -2.01 21.32
N GLY A 222 -10.64 -2.78 20.25
CA GLY A 222 -11.67 -2.51 19.27
C GLY A 222 -11.30 -2.99 17.87
N LYS A 223 -12.09 -2.60 16.86
CA LYS A 223 -11.84 -3.01 15.47
C LYS A 223 -10.61 -2.31 14.91
N ALA A 224 -9.73 -3.09 14.30
CA ALA A 224 -8.53 -2.61 13.65
C ALA A 224 -8.26 -3.39 12.35
N LYS A 225 -7.62 -2.74 11.39
CA LYS A 225 -7.22 -3.34 10.12
C LYS A 225 -5.76 -3.78 10.20
N VAL A 226 -5.49 -5.00 9.79
CA VAL A 226 -4.12 -5.50 9.58
C VAL A 226 -3.55 -4.79 8.35
N THR A 227 -2.51 -4.00 8.53
CA THR A 227 -1.87 -3.28 7.42
C THR A 227 -0.55 -3.90 7.01
N GLN A 228 0.12 -4.62 7.91
CA GLN A 228 1.36 -5.35 7.62
C GLN A 228 1.43 -6.65 8.44
N VAL A 229 2.17 -7.62 7.91
CA VAL A 229 2.50 -8.88 8.56
C VAL A 229 3.99 -9.12 8.39
N TYR A 230 4.71 -9.39 9.48
CA TYR A 230 6.15 -9.60 9.45
C TYR A 230 6.53 -10.83 10.28
N GLN A 231 7.06 -11.83 9.57
CA GLN A 231 7.58 -13.09 10.13
C GLN A 231 6.75 -13.68 11.31
N PRO A 232 5.47 -14.04 11.11
CA PRO A 232 4.66 -14.69 12.15
C PRO A 232 5.36 -15.90 12.76
N GLY A 233 5.36 -15.98 14.09
CA GLY A 233 6.06 -17.02 14.85
C GLY A 233 7.56 -16.78 15.05
N LYS A 234 8.14 -15.69 14.51
CA LYS A 234 9.55 -15.31 14.72
C LYS A 234 9.71 -13.89 15.25
N ALA A 235 8.98 -12.93 14.69
CA ALA A 235 8.96 -11.57 15.20
C ALA A 235 8.19 -11.49 16.52
N LYS A 236 8.60 -10.57 17.41
CA LYS A 236 7.91 -10.37 18.70
C LYS A 236 6.48 -9.92 18.51
N HIS A 237 6.29 -8.92 17.63
CA HIS A 237 5.00 -8.30 17.34
C HIS A 237 4.73 -8.45 15.83
N PRO A 238 4.21 -9.58 15.36
CA PRO A 238 4.23 -9.95 13.94
C PRO A 238 3.17 -9.25 13.08
N TYR A 239 2.24 -8.51 13.68
CA TYR A 239 1.12 -7.88 12.97
C TYR A 239 1.11 -6.39 13.21
N HIS A 240 0.99 -5.58 12.15
CA HIS A 240 0.72 -4.16 12.29
C HIS A 240 -0.77 -3.91 12.14
N LEU A 241 -1.37 -3.24 13.12
CA LEU A 241 -2.78 -2.88 13.15
C LEU A 241 -2.97 -1.37 13.12
N VAL A 242 -4.02 -0.94 12.43
CA VAL A 242 -4.51 0.45 12.45
C VAL A 242 -5.98 0.45 12.83
N ALA A 243 -6.35 1.21 13.85
CA ALA A 243 -7.73 1.33 14.30
C ALA A 243 -8.67 1.72 13.15
N VAL A 244 -9.82 1.04 13.09
CA VAL A 244 -10.90 1.40 12.16
C VAL A 244 -11.69 2.55 12.79
N SER A 245 -11.97 3.60 12.01
CA SER A 245 -12.79 4.74 12.48
C SER A 245 -14.16 4.25 13.00
N GLY A 246 -14.56 4.73 14.18
CA GLY A 246 -15.77 4.27 14.87
C GLY A 246 -15.68 2.85 15.47
N GLY A 247 -14.52 2.19 15.37
CA GLY A 247 -14.29 0.82 15.84
C GLY A 247 -13.89 0.70 17.32
N GLY A 248 -13.76 1.82 18.03
CA GLY A 248 -13.43 1.87 19.48
C GLY A 248 -11.94 1.69 19.83
N SER A 249 -11.14 1.14 18.91
CA SER A 249 -9.71 0.95 19.12
C SER A 249 -8.92 2.25 18.97
N THR A 250 -7.77 2.32 19.65
CA THR A 250 -6.73 3.34 19.42
C THR A 250 -5.41 2.73 18.96
N VAL A 251 -5.43 1.46 18.51
CA VAL A 251 -4.22 0.76 18.05
C VAL A 251 -3.68 1.38 16.76
N TYR A 252 -2.37 1.56 16.70
CA TYR A 252 -1.68 2.13 15.55
C TYR A 252 -0.21 1.71 15.58
N GLY A 253 0.08 0.48 15.20
CA GLY A 253 1.42 -0.07 15.37
C GLY A 253 1.45 -1.59 15.34
N TRP A 254 2.63 -2.13 15.55
CA TRP A 254 2.83 -3.57 15.67
C TRP A 254 2.21 -4.07 16.97
N VAL A 255 1.63 -5.26 16.97
CA VAL A 255 1.00 -5.86 18.15
C VAL A 255 1.38 -7.32 18.25
N ASP A 256 1.21 -7.86 19.45
CA ASP A 256 1.34 -9.28 19.69
C ASP A 256 0.24 -10.06 18.97
N ALA A 257 0.59 -11.25 18.48
CA ALA A 257 -0.40 -12.17 17.89
C ALA A 257 -1.52 -12.51 18.87
N ALA A 258 -1.20 -12.56 20.17
CA ALA A 258 -2.14 -12.83 21.25
C ALA A 258 -3.17 -11.71 21.44
N ASP A 259 -2.85 -10.48 21.04
CA ASP A 259 -3.74 -9.32 21.21
C ASP A 259 -4.75 -9.18 20.06
N ILE A 260 -4.83 -10.18 19.17
CA ILE A 260 -5.75 -10.21 18.05
C ILE A 260 -6.85 -11.25 18.31
N GLY A 261 -8.02 -10.75 18.71
CA GLY A 261 -9.25 -11.52 18.85
C GLY A 261 -9.84 -11.87 17.49
N GLY A 262 -10.34 -13.11 17.39
CA GLY A 262 -10.78 -13.81 16.18
C GLY A 262 -11.28 -12.93 15.03
N SER A 263 -10.72 -13.17 13.83
CA SER A 263 -10.94 -12.39 12.61
C SER A 263 -12.41 -12.33 12.22
N ALA A 264 -13.06 -11.19 12.42
CA ALA A 264 -14.35 -10.90 11.80
C ALA A 264 -14.10 -10.43 10.36
N SER A 265 -14.20 -11.36 9.40
CA SER A 265 -13.98 -11.11 7.97
C SER A 265 -14.94 -10.03 7.42
N GLY A 266 -14.48 -8.77 7.42
CA GLY A 266 -15.23 -7.59 6.97
C GLY A 266 -15.04 -7.26 5.49
N GLY A 267 -15.13 -8.24 4.59
CA GLY A 267 -15.21 -7.99 3.15
C GLY A 267 -16.66 -7.82 2.70
N THR A 268 -16.99 -6.74 1.99
CA THR A 268 -18.29 -6.62 1.30
C THR A 268 -18.39 -7.75 0.26
N ARG A 269 -19.18 -8.78 0.57
CA ARG A 269 -19.37 -9.95 -0.31
C ARG A 269 -20.38 -9.57 -1.39
N THR A 270 -20.23 -10.08 -2.61
CA THR A 270 -21.28 -9.92 -3.64
C THR A 270 -21.91 -11.28 -3.89
N HIS A 271 -23.24 -11.33 -3.96
CA HIS A 271 -24.02 -12.54 -4.23
C HIS A 271 -24.76 -12.35 -5.56
N THR A 272 -24.63 -13.31 -6.47
CA THR A 272 -25.40 -13.34 -7.72
C THR A 272 -26.66 -14.16 -7.47
N VAL A 273 -27.81 -13.53 -7.54
CA VAL A 273 -29.12 -14.13 -7.25
C VAL A 273 -29.34 -15.35 -8.13
N VAL A 274 -29.71 -16.49 -7.52
CA VAL A 274 -30.09 -17.72 -8.20
C VAL A 274 -31.58 -18.03 -7.98
N ARG A 275 -32.10 -19.01 -8.73
CA ARG A 275 -33.51 -19.41 -8.60
C ARG A 275 -33.79 -19.88 -7.17
N GLY A 276 -34.78 -19.28 -6.52
CA GLY A 276 -35.21 -19.62 -5.17
C GLY A 276 -34.70 -18.68 -4.07
N ASP A 277 -33.83 -17.72 -4.41
CA ASP A 277 -33.40 -16.71 -3.46
C ASP A 277 -34.50 -15.73 -3.10
N THR A 278 -34.50 -15.33 -1.83
CA THR A 278 -35.25 -14.19 -1.31
C THR A 278 -34.32 -13.31 -0.51
N LEU A 279 -34.59 -12.00 -0.43
CA LEU A 279 -33.78 -11.09 0.40
C LEU A 279 -33.73 -11.54 1.87
N TRP A 280 -34.80 -12.16 2.38
CA TRP A 280 -34.85 -12.74 3.72
C TRP A 280 -33.89 -13.93 3.88
N ALA A 281 -33.92 -14.88 2.94
CA ALA A 281 -33.01 -16.04 2.98
C ALA A 281 -31.55 -15.59 2.85
N LEU A 282 -31.27 -14.62 1.97
CA LEU A 282 -29.95 -14.02 1.82
C LEU A 282 -29.51 -13.31 3.11
N ALA A 283 -30.38 -12.53 3.74
CA ALA A 283 -30.06 -11.89 5.02
C ALA A 283 -29.83 -12.90 6.16
N SER A 284 -30.61 -13.99 6.20
CA SER A 284 -30.37 -15.08 7.16
C SER A 284 -28.99 -15.71 6.94
N THR A 285 -28.63 -16.00 5.69
CA THR A 285 -27.36 -16.61 5.32
C THR A 285 -26.17 -15.69 5.58
N TYR A 286 -26.24 -14.43 5.11
CA TYR A 286 -25.11 -13.51 5.13
C TYR A 286 -25.02 -12.68 6.41
N LEU A 287 -26.15 -12.31 7.01
CA LEU A 287 -26.24 -11.40 8.16
C LEU A 287 -26.66 -12.12 9.45
N GLY A 288 -26.93 -13.43 9.39
CA GLY A 288 -27.33 -14.25 10.53
C GLY A 288 -28.80 -14.09 10.95
N SER A 289 -29.57 -13.21 10.30
CA SER A 289 -31.00 -13.04 10.56
C SER A 289 -31.72 -12.52 9.32
N GLY A 290 -32.80 -13.20 8.92
CA GLY A 290 -33.61 -12.78 7.77
C GLY A 290 -34.28 -11.40 7.95
N SER A 291 -34.54 -10.98 9.19
CA SER A 291 -35.10 -9.66 9.49
C SER A 291 -34.19 -8.49 9.07
N ARG A 292 -32.91 -8.74 8.80
CA ARG A 292 -31.92 -7.73 8.38
C ARG A 292 -31.92 -7.47 6.86
N TYR A 293 -32.86 -8.03 6.11
CA TYR A 293 -32.92 -7.91 4.65
C TYR A 293 -32.96 -6.46 4.12
N LYS A 294 -33.52 -5.52 4.90
CA LYS A 294 -33.53 -4.09 4.57
C LYS A 294 -32.12 -3.48 4.45
N GLU A 295 -31.12 -4.08 5.10
CA GLU A 295 -29.72 -3.67 4.97
C GLU A 295 -29.17 -4.01 3.58
N ILE A 296 -29.55 -5.16 3.02
CA ILE A 296 -29.22 -5.56 1.65
C ILE A 296 -29.89 -4.59 0.67
N MET A 297 -31.17 -4.26 0.87
CA MET A 297 -31.90 -3.33 0.01
C MET A 297 -31.25 -1.95 -0.03
N ARG A 298 -30.96 -1.37 1.15
CA ARG A 298 -30.33 -0.05 1.26
C ARG A 298 -28.94 -0.02 0.61
N LEU A 299 -28.14 -1.07 0.79
CA LEU A 299 -26.80 -1.15 0.21
C LEU A 299 -26.81 -1.23 -1.33
N ASN A 300 -27.87 -1.80 -1.90
CA ASN A 300 -28.02 -1.99 -3.34
C ASN A 300 -28.97 -1.01 -4.01
N GLY A 301 -29.53 -0.05 -3.27
CA GLY A 301 -30.50 0.91 -3.80
C GLY A 301 -31.81 0.28 -4.27
N LEU A 302 -32.21 -0.86 -3.69
CA LEU A 302 -33.46 -1.53 -4.05
C LEU A 302 -34.66 -0.81 -3.44
N THR A 303 -35.66 -0.51 -4.27
CA THR A 303 -36.95 0.09 -3.86
C THR A 303 -38.07 -0.94 -3.72
N SER A 304 -37.81 -2.19 -4.11
CA SER A 304 -38.72 -3.33 -4.01
C SER A 304 -37.97 -4.57 -3.49
N GLU A 305 -38.71 -5.50 -2.88
CA GLU A 305 -38.16 -6.77 -2.39
C GLU A 305 -37.97 -7.81 -3.51
N ILE A 306 -38.44 -7.52 -4.72
CA ILE A 306 -38.28 -8.38 -5.88
C ILE A 306 -36.83 -8.32 -6.37
N ILE A 307 -36.21 -9.49 -6.46
CA ILE A 307 -34.86 -9.70 -7.01
C ILE A 307 -34.92 -10.68 -8.18
N HIS A 308 -34.07 -10.49 -9.18
CA HIS A 308 -34.08 -11.29 -10.40
C HIS A 308 -32.87 -12.22 -10.47
N VAL A 309 -33.07 -13.45 -10.95
CA VAL A 309 -31.97 -14.39 -11.19
C VAL A 309 -30.91 -13.74 -12.10
N GLY A 310 -29.64 -13.83 -11.71
CA GLY A 310 -28.51 -13.18 -12.36
C GLY A 310 -28.18 -11.78 -11.81
N GLN A 311 -29.03 -11.19 -10.97
CA GLN A 311 -28.77 -9.90 -10.35
C GLN A 311 -27.65 -9.99 -9.31
N ALA A 312 -26.64 -9.12 -9.42
CA ALA A 312 -25.57 -9.04 -8.44
C ALA A 312 -25.96 -8.10 -7.28
N LEU A 313 -25.95 -8.61 -6.05
CA LEU A 313 -26.24 -7.88 -4.83
C LEU A 313 -25.02 -7.81 -3.91
N LYS A 314 -24.65 -6.61 -3.48
CA LYS A 314 -23.70 -6.38 -2.40
C LYS A 314 -24.32 -6.82 -1.07
N MET A 315 -23.62 -7.68 -0.34
CA MET A 315 -24.02 -8.16 0.98
C MET A 315 -23.33 -7.31 2.05
N PRO A 316 -24.09 -6.76 3.02
CA PRO A 316 -23.50 -6.13 4.19
C PRO A 316 -22.59 -7.11 4.94
N ALA A 317 -21.61 -6.57 5.66
CA ALA A 317 -20.83 -7.40 6.58
C ALA A 317 -21.75 -7.95 7.69
N LYS A 318 -21.49 -9.19 8.13
CA LYS A 318 -22.27 -9.87 9.16
C LYS A 318 -22.25 -9.10 10.48
#